data_AF-A0A949V368-F1
#
_entry.id   AF-A0A949V368-F1
#
_cell.length_a   1.000
_cell.length_b   1.000
_cell.length_c   1.000
_cell.angle_alpha   90.00
_cell.angle_beta   90.00
_cell.angle_gamma   90.00
#
_symmetry.space_group_name_H-M   'P 1'
#
loop_
_entity.id
_entity.type
_entity.pdbx_description
1 polymer ?
#
loop_
_entity_poly.entity_id
_entity_poly.type
_entity_poly.pdbx_seq_one_letter_code
_entity_poly.pdbx_strand_id
1 'polypeptide(L)'
;IVQGYFPSFKYSTGIQDLVRRNFQFRKPLPARNERLAEELLDEKAVAVHVRRGDYLNPENKADFYGMCTPAYYRASIDYVRCRQPNAKFYFFSDDPSWCRAEFSDVAQQVVEGNEGEDAWADMALMSRCRSAIIANSSYSLWARWLSAEKGGINLCPAYFFNDG
;
A
#
# COMPACT_ATOMS: atom_id res chain seq x y z
N ILE A 1 19.49 -10.06 -23.74
CA ILE A 1 19.32 -9.09 -22.62
C ILE A 1 18.00 -9.46 -21.96
N VAL A 2 18.00 -9.85 -20.68
CA VAL A 2 16.76 -10.03 -19.93
C VAL A 2 16.49 -8.69 -19.24
N GLN A 3 15.44 -7.99 -19.69
CA GLN A 3 14.88 -6.83 -19.01
C GLN A 3 13.54 -7.25 -18.41
N GLY A 4 13.37 -7.05 -17.11
CA GLY A 4 12.14 -7.39 -16.41
C GLY A 4 12.21 -7.01 -14.93
N TYR A 5 11.06 -6.65 -14.36
CA TYR A 5 10.87 -6.40 -12.94
C TYR A 5 10.12 -7.62 -12.40
N PHE A 6 10.73 -8.35 -11.47
CA PHE A 6 10.27 -9.66 -10.99
C PHE A 6 9.84 -9.64 -9.52
N PRO A 7 8.94 -8.74 -9.07
CA PRO A 7 8.38 -8.83 -7.74
C PRO A 7 7.49 -10.07 -7.67
N SER A 8 7.97 -11.12 -7.01
CA SER A 8 7.18 -12.32 -6.79
C SER A 8 7.23 -12.72 -5.34
N PHE A 9 6.06 -12.77 -4.70
CA PHE A 9 5.92 -13.37 -3.38
C PHE A 9 6.32 -14.86 -3.36
N LYS A 10 6.45 -15.51 -4.53
CA LYS A 10 6.88 -16.92 -4.63
C LYS A 10 8.30 -17.16 -4.12
N TYR A 11 9.17 -16.14 -4.12
CA TYR A 11 10.54 -16.24 -3.59
C TYR A 11 10.68 -15.74 -2.14
N SER A 12 9.56 -15.46 -1.46
CA SER A 12 9.57 -14.84 -0.14
C SER A 12 9.65 -15.82 1.03
N THR A 13 9.43 -17.13 0.80
CA THR A 13 9.46 -18.12 1.88
C THR A 13 10.89 -18.34 2.38
N GLY A 14 11.19 -17.85 3.59
CA GLY A 14 12.46 -18.04 4.28
C GLY A 14 13.32 -16.77 4.44
N ILE A 15 13.14 -15.75 3.58
CA ILE A 15 13.94 -14.51 3.65
C ILE A 15 13.23 -13.36 4.34
N GLN A 16 11.92 -13.43 4.58
CA GLN A 16 11.15 -12.33 5.18
C GLN A 16 11.71 -11.91 6.55
N ASP A 17 12.08 -12.86 7.40
CA ASP A 17 12.65 -12.55 8.72
C ASP A 17 14.05 -11.95 8.58
N LEU A 18 14.84 -12.37 7.59
CA LEU A 18 16.13 -11.76 7.28
C LEU A 18 15.95 -10.32 6.79
N VAL A 19 14.99 -10.08 5.89
CA VAL A 19 14.66 -8.75 5.38
C VAL A 19 14.21 -7.84 6.52
N ARG A 20 13.26 -8.25 7.36
CA ARG A 20 12.81 -7.47 8.53
C ARG A 20 13.92 -7.19 9.54
N ARG A 21 14.85 -8.13 9.73
CA ARG A 21 16.00 -7.92 10.63
C ARG A 21 16.96 -6.85 10.09
N ASN A 22 17.24 -6.89 8.78
CA ASN A 22 18.23 -5.99 8.18
C ASN A 22 17.64 -4.63 7.80
N PHE A 23 16.36 -4.56 7.46
CA PHE A 23 15.66 -3.36 7.04
C PHE A 23 14.62 -2.98 8.09
N GLN A 24 14.97 -1.96 8.89
CA GLN A 24 14.12 -1.41 9.95
C GLN A 24 14.03 0.10 9.80
N PHE A 25 12.86 0.65 10.12
CA PHE A 25 12.70 2.09 10.25
C PHE A 25 13.39 2.56 11.52
N ARG A 26 14.64 3.03 11.38
CA ARG A 26 15.48 3.48 12.51
C ARG A 26 15.21 4.92 12.93
N LYS A 27 14.64 5.72 12.03
CA LYS A 27 14.24 7.09 12.34
C LYS A 27 12.90 7.06 13.09
N PRO A 28 12.73 7.87 14.16
CA PRO A 28 11.42 8.05 14.75
C PRO A 28 10.47 8.65 13.70
N LEU A 29 9.21 8.24 13.74
CA LEU A 29 8.21 8.86 12.89
C LEU A 29 8.11 10.36 13.19
N PRO A 30 7.79 11.19 12.19
CA PRO A 30 7.40 12.57 12.44
C PRO A 30 6.27 12.64 13.48
N ALA A 31 6.33 13.59 14.42
CA ALA A 31 5.37 13.70 15.53
C ALA A 31 3.90 13.73 15.08
N ARG A 32 3.63 14.34 13.92
CA ARG A 32 2.29 14.36 13.28
C ARG A 32 1.70 12.96 13.03
N ASN A 33 2.54 11.94 12.91
CA ASN A 33 2.16 10.57 12.60
C ASN A 33 2.07 9.67 13.84
N GLU A 34 2.45 10.13 15.03
CA GLU A 34 2.51 9.29 16.24
C GLU A 34 1.14 8.70 16.58
N ARG A 35 0.12 9.55 16.65
CA ARG A 35 -1.25 9.11 16.91
C ARG A 35 -1.76 8.14 15.84
N LEU A 36 -1.52 8.45 14.58
CA LEU A 36 -1.92 7.57 13.48
C LEU A 36 -1.20 6.22 13.58
N ALA A 37 0.09 6.21 13.91
CA ALA A 37 0.86 4.98 14.06
C ALA A 37 0.29 4.04 15.12
N GLU A 38 -0.23 4.58 16.22
CA GLU A 38 -0.93 3.80 17.25
C GLU A 38 -2.27 3.28 16.73
N GLU A 39 -3.05 4.12 16.03
CA GLU A 39 -4.34 3.72 15.46
C GLU A 39 -4.19 2.59 14.41
N LEU A 40 -3.10 2.60 13.63
CA LEU A 40 -2.84 1.60 12.60
C LEU A 40 -2.44 0.22 13.15
N LEU A 41 -2.20 0.09 14.46
CA LEU A 41 -2.01 -1.22 15.12
C LEU A 41 -3.33 -1.95 15.40
N ASP A 42 -4.49 -1.29 15.22
CA ASP A 42 -5.80 -1.94 15.27
C ASP A 42 -5.87 -3.02 14.18
N GLU A 43 -6.27 -4.24 14.53
CA GLU A 43 -6.42 -5.34 13.57
C GLU A 43 -7.44 -5.03 12.45
N LYS A 44 -8.28 -4.02 12.65
CA LYS A 44 -9.26 -3.50 11.69
C LYS A 44 -8.69 -2.43 10.77
N ALA A 45 -7.48 -1.92 11.02
CA ALA A 45 -6.83 -0.98 10.14
C ALA A 45 -6.35 -1.68 8.87
N VAL A 46 -6.70 -1.10 7.73
CA VAL A 46 -6.34 -1.58 6.40
C VAL A 46 -5.63 -0.47 5.65
N ALA A 47 -4.36 -0.69 5.32
CA ALA A 47 -3.61 0.23 4.47
C ALA A 47 -4.07 0.07 3.01
N VAL A 48 -4.44 1.17 2.35
CA VAL A 48 -4.77 1.19 0.93
C VAL A 48 -3.78 2.10 0.22
N HIS A 49 -2.93 1.53 -0.63
CA HIS A 49 -1.97 2.32 -1.40
C HIS A 49 -2.48 2.56 -2.82
N VAL A 50 -2.57 3.83 -3.20
CA VAL A 50 -2.98 4.28 -4.52
C VAL A 50 -1.81 5.00 -5.19
N ARG A 51 -1.33 4.46 -6.31
CA ARG A 51 -0.28 5.09 -7.12
C ARG A 51 -0.89 5.62 -8.41
N ARG A 52 -0.77 6.93 -8.65
CA ARG A 52 -1.36 7.60 -9.82
C ARG A 52 -0.41 8.53 -10.54
N GLY A 53 0.40 9.30 -9.81
CA GLY A 53 1.12 10.47 -10.33
C GLY A 53 1.76 10.24 -11.69
N ASP A 54 2.91 9.58 -11.73
CA ASP A 54 3.63 9.30 -12.97
C ASP A 54 2.98 8.21 -13.84
N TYR A 55 2.09 7.39 -13.28
CA TYR A 55 1.37 6.33 -14.01
C TYR A 55 0.33 6.89 -14.99
N LEU A 56 -0.10 8.13 -14.78
CA LEU A 56 -1.00 8.84 -15.69
C LEU A 56 -0.26 9.55 -16.84
N ASN A 57 1.07 9.57 -16.83
CA ASN A 57 1.85 10.17 -17.92
C ASN A 57 1.68 9.34 -19.20
N PRO A 58 1.55 9.97 -20.38
CA PRO A 58 1.37 9.26 -21.66
C PRO A 58 2.40 8.16 -21.91
N GLU A 59 3.66 8.41 -21.51
CA GLU A 59 4.79 7.49 -21.66
C GLU A 59 4.65 6.21 -20.81
N ASN A 60 3.99 6.31 -19.66
CA ASN A 60 3.84 5.22 -18.69
C ASN A 60 2.47 4.54 -18.78
N LYS A 61 1.49 5.17 -19.46
CA LYS A 61 0.11 4.67 -19.52
C LYS A 61 0.02 3.28 -20.12
N ALA A 62 0.80 2.98 -21.15
CA ALA A 62 0.76 1.66 -21.81
C ALA A 62 1.12 0.53 -20.83
N ASP A 63 2.10 0.77 -19.95
CA ASP A 63 2.68 -0.26 -19.08
C ASP A 63 1.96 -0.39 -17.74
N PHE A 64 1.40 0.71 -17.21
CA PHE A 64 0.88 0.76 -15.84
C PHE A 64 -0.63 1.06 -15.72
N TYR A 65 -1.24 1.68 -16.73
CA TYR A 65 -2.65 2.07 -16.67
C TYR A 65 -3.57 0.86 -16.83
N GLY A 66 -4.68 0.84 -16.09
CA GLY A 66 -5.69 -0.22 -16.18
C GLY A 66 -5.56 -1.37 -15.17
N MET A 67 -4.46 -1.48 -14.42
CA MET A 67 -4.30 -2.52 -13.40
C MET A 67 -4.96 -2.16 -12.06
N CYS A 68 -4.60 -1.00 -11.49
CA CYS A 68 -5.16 -0.50 -10.23
C CYS A 68 -6.26 0.54 -10.50
N THR A 69 -7.31 0.12 -11.20
CA THR A 69 -8.49 0.97 -11.46
C THR A 69 -9.28 1.23 -10.19
N PRO A 70 -10.17 2.25 -10.17
CA PRO A 70 -11.13 2.40 -9.07
C PRO A 70 -11.92 1.11 -8.81
N ALA A 71 -12.30 0.36 -9.85
CA ALA A 71 -13.00 -0.91 -9.72
C ALA A 71 -12.17 -1.97 -8.96
N TYR A 72 -10.86 -2.04 -9.18
CA TYR A 72 -9.95 -2.90 -8.39
C TYR A 72 -10.01 -2.55 -6.90
N TYR A 73 -9.89 -1.27 -6.56
CA TYR A 73 -9.92 -0.82 -5.17
C TYR A 73 -11.29 -1.10 -4.53
N ARG A 74 -12.39 -0.80 -5.23
CA ARG A 74 -13.75 -1.06 -4.75
C ARG A 74 -14.00 -2.55 -4.49
N ALA A 75 -13.67 -3.41 -5.45
CA ALA A 75 -13.80 -4.86 -5.28
C ALA A 75 -12.93 -5.39 -4.12
N SER A 76 -11.73 -4.84 -3.95
CA SER A 76 -10.82 -5.21 -2.85
C SER A 76 -11.38 -4.78 -1.48
N ILE A 77 -11.93 -3.57 -1.39
CA ILE A 77 -12.57 -3.03 -0.19
C ILE A 77 -13.78 -3.88 0.19
N ASP A 78 -14.63 -4.24 -0.77
CA ASP A 78 -15.80 -5.09 -0.55
C ASP A 78 -15.40 -6.50 -0.08
N TYR A 79 -14.36 -7.08 -0.69
CA TYR A 79 -13.80 -8.36 -0.27
C TYR A 79 -13.34 -8.35 1.20
N VAL A 80 -12.67 -7.27 1.61
CA VAL A 80 -12.23 -7.05 2.99
C VAL A 80 -13.44 -6.88 3.91
N ARG A 81 -14.40 -6.00 3.58
CA ARG A 81 -15.61 -5.76 4.39
C ARG A 81 -16.44 -7.02 4.60
N CYS A 82 -16.55 -7.88 3.58
CA CYS A 82 -17.24 -9.15 3.69
C CYS A 82 -16.63 -10.08 4.77
N ARG A 83 -15.32 -9.99 5.02
CA ARG A 83 -14.60 -10.80 6.02
C ARG A 83 -14.39 -10.07 7.33
N GLN A 84 -14.34 -8.74 7.29
CA GLN A 84 -14.11 -7.87 8.41
C GLN A 84 -15.01 -6.63 8.29
N PRO A 85 -16.29 -6.74 8.72
CA PRO A 85 -17.29 -5.68 8.50
C PRO A 85 -16.93 -4.32 9.11
N ASN A 86 -16.13 -4.33 10.17
CA ASN A 86 -15.67 -3.13 10.89
C ASN A 86 -14.28 -2.64 10.43
N ALA A 87 -13.82 -3.03 9.24
CA ALA A 87 -12.54 -2.58 8.69
C ALA A 87 -12.52 -1.07 8.46
N LYS A 88 -11.39 -0.43 8.79
CA LYS A 88 -11.11 0.99 8.64
C LYS A 88 -10.03 1.18 7.57
N PHE A 89 -10.33 1.93 6.51
CA PHE A 89 -9.45 2.05 5.35
C PHE A 89 -8.65 3.35 5.40
N TYR A 90 -7.33 3.24 5.51
CA TYR A 90 -6.39 4.35 5.55
C TYR A 90 -5.65 4.44 4.22
N PHE A 91 -5.84 5.54 3.50
CA PHE A 91 -5.33 5.71 2.14
C PHE A 91 -3.98 6.44 2.14
N PHE A 92 -3.04 5.89 1.38
CA PHE A 92 -1.70 6.43 1.14
C PHE A 92 -1.52 6.62 -0.37
N SER A 93 -1.17 7.81 -0.82
CA SER A 93 -1.11 8.11 -2.25
C SER A 93 -0.20 9.27 -2.60
N ASP A 94 0.32 9.23 -3.83
CA ASP A 94 0.93 10.38 -4.49
C ASP A 94 -0.11 11.34 -5.12
N ASP A 95 -1.40 11.02 -5.01
CA ASP A 95 -2.54 11.86 -5.40
C ASP A 95 -3.65 11.79 -4.31
N PRO A 96 -3.42 12.39 -3.13
CA PRO A 96 -4.37 12.33 -2.00
C PRO A 96 -5.68 13.06 -2.30
N SER A 97 -5.63 14.13 -3.10
CA SER A 97 -6.82 14.88 -3.53
C SER A 97 -7.79 14.01 -4.32
N TRP A 98 -7.27 13.21 -5.26
CA TRP A 98 -8.11 12.26 -5.99
C TRP A 98 -8.68 11.18 -5.08
N CYS A 99 -7.87 10.64 -4.15
CA CYS A 99 -8.35 9.63 -3.20
C CYS A 99 -9.52 10.13 -2.34
N ARG A 100 -9.44 11.38 -1.86
CA ARG A 100 -10.56 12.00 -1.11
C ARG A 100 -11.83 12.09 -1.93
N ALA A 101 -11.71 12.47 -3.21
CA ALA A 101 -12.88 12.57 -4.08
C ALA A 101 -13.47 11.18 -4.40
N GLU A 102 -12.62 10.26 -4.88
CA GLU A 102 -13.02 8.95 -5.37
C GLU A 102 -13.53 8.02 -4.25
N PHE A 103 -12.95 8.10 -3.04
CA PHE A 103 -13.21 7.16 -1.94
C PHE A 103 -13.78 7.84 -0.69
N SER A 104 -14.42 9.00 -0.84
CA SER A 104 -15.05 9.77 0.25
C SER A 104 -16.03 8.96 1.11
N ASP A 105 -16.69 7.96 0.53
CA ASP A 105 -17.70 7.11 1.19
C ASP A 105 -17.09 5.92 1.96
N VAL A 106 -15.80 5.63 1.79
CA VAL A 106 -15.15 4.45 2.39
C VAL A 106 -13.87 4.76 3.16
N ALA A 107 -13.21 5.88 2.86
CA ALA A 107 -11.98 6.27 3.51
C ALA A 107 -12.23 6.65 4.98
N GLN A 108 -11.53 5.98 5.90
CA GLN A 108 -11.43 6.43 7.28
C GLN A 108 -10.55 7.68 7.36
N GLN A 109 -9.45 7.69 6.62
CA GLN A 109 -8.52 8.81 6.52
C GLN A 109 -7.71 8.69 5.23
N VAL A 110 -7.43 9.83 4.59
CA VAL A 110 -6.38 9.96 3.58
C VAL A 110 -5.17 10.57 4.28
N VAL A 111 -4.04 9.87 4.27
CA VAL A 111 -2.81 10.27 4.97
C VAL A 111 -2.04 11.26 4.11
N GLU A 112 -1.57 12.35 4.72
CA GLU A 112 -0.93 13.46 4.03
C GLU A 112 0.25 14.01 4.84
N GLY A 113 1.10 14.79 4.15
CA GLY A 113 2.24 15.47 4.78
C GLY A 113 3.51 14.63 4.89
N ASN A 114 3.55 13.44 4.28
CA ASN A 114 4.73 12.57 4.23
C ASN A 114 5.38 12.64 2.83
N GLU A 115 6.01 13.77 2.53
CA GLU A 115 6.62 14.05 1.22
C GLU A 115 8.15 14.22 1.35
N GLY A 116 8.86 14.15 0.22
CA GLY A 116 10.31 14.37 0.17
C GLY A 116 11.09 13.44 1.12
N GLU A 117 11.85 14.02 2.03
CA GLU A 117 12.64 13.25 3.02
C GLU A 117 11.79 12.46 4.02
N ASP A 118 10.49 12.77 4.13
CA ASP A 118 9.54 12.07 5.01
C ASP A 118 8.71 11.02 4.26
N ALA A 119 8.92 10.82 2.96
CA ALA A 119 8.17 9.82 2.18
C ALA A 119 8.33 8.39 2.69
N TRP A 120 9.37 8.08 3.48
CA TRP A 120 9.51 6.77 4.13
C TRP A 120 8.49 6.55 5.26
N ALA A 121 7.90 7.62 5.81
CA ALA A 121 6.96 7.55 6.92
C ALA A 121 5.66 6.85 6.51
N ASP A 122 5.18 7.06 5.28
CA ASP A 122 4.02 6.33 4.74
C ASP A 122 4.29 4.82 4.68
N MET A 123 5.46 4.41 4.19
CA MET A 123 5.87 3.00 4.19
C MET A 123 5.90 2.43 5.60
N ALA A 124 6.43 3.19 6.56
CA ALA A 124 6.49 2.79 7.97
C ALA A 124 5.09 2.67 8.59
N LEU A 125 4.18 3.58 8.28
CA LEU A 125 2.79 3.54 8.72
C LEU A 125 2.03 2.35 8.10
N MET A 126 2.12 2.18 6.78
CA MET A 126 1.54 1.05 6.06
C MET A 126 2.04 -0.29 6.62
N SER A 127 3.32 -0.38 7.00
CA SER A 127 3.91 -1.62 7.55
C SER A 127 3.34 -2.03 8.91
N ARG A 128 2.71 -1.10 9.66
CA ARG A 128 2.02 -1.40 10.92
C ARG A 128 0.65 -2.04 10.72
N CYS A 129 0.00 -1.81 9.59
CA CYS A 129 -1.31 -2.39 9.31
C CYS A 129 -1.19 -3.91 9.12
N ARG A 130 -2.10 -4.65 9.74
CA ARG A 130 -2.19 -6.10 9.58
C ARG A 130 -2.65 -6.52 8.18
N SER A 131 -3.57 -5.74 7.61
CA SER A 131 -4.16 -5.94 6.29
C SER A 131 -3.78 -4.81 5.33
N ALA A 132 -3.64 -5.10 4.04
CA ALA A 132 -3.28 -4.12 3.04
C ALA A 132 -3.88 -4.41 1.65
N ILE A 133 -4.26 -3.35 0.94
CA ILE A 133 -4.59 -3.34 -0.49
C ILE A 133 -3.49 -2.54 -1.17
N ILE A 134 -2.62 -3.20 -1.93
CA ILE A 134 -1.44 -2.56 -2.53
C ILE A 134 -1.64 -2.26 -4.01
N ALA A 135 -0.91 -1.27 -4.51
CA ALA A 135 -0.81 -0.98 -5.94
C ALA A 135 0.22 -1.90 -6.62
N ASN A 136 0.29 -1.88 -7.96
CA ASN A 136 1.37 -2.44 -8.77
C ASN A 136 2.67 -1.61 -8.63
N SER A 137 3.06 -1.30 -7.39
CA SER A 137 4.18 -0.43 -7.05
C SER A 137 5.16 -1.14 -6.13
N SER A 138 6.46 -1.00 -6.43
CA SER A 138 7.56 -1.47 -5.59
C SER A 138 7.46 -0.91 -4.16
N TYR A 139 6.99 0.33 -4.04
CA TYR A 139 6.84 1.03 -2.77
C TYR A 139 5.87 0.30 -1.83
N SER A 140 4.66 -0.02 -2.31
CA SER A 140 3.68 -0.74 -1.49
C SER A 140 4.04 -2.21 -1.25
N LEU A 141 4.79 -2.82 -2.17
CA LEU A 141 5.34 -4.15 -1.96
C LEU A 141 6.34 -4.16 -0.80
N TRP A 142 7.27 -3.19 -0.76
CA TRP A 142 8.24 -3.06 0.31
C TRP A 142 7.58 -2.78 1.66
N ALA A 143 6.59 -1.88 1.71
CA ALA A 143 5.83 -1.65 2.94
C ALA A 143 5.23 -2.96 3.50
N ARG A 144 4.69 -3.81 2.62
CA ARG A 144 4.13 -5.10 3.02
C ARG A 144 5.19 -6.11 3.43
N TRP A 145 6.34 -6.17 2.75
CA TRP A 145 7.46 -7.04 3.14
C TRP A 145 8.04 -6.66 4.50
N LEU A 146 8.12 -5.37 4.80
CA LEU A 146 8.65 -4.85 6.06
C LEU A 146 7.67 -5.01 7.22
N SER A 147 6.38 -5.21 6.94
CA SER A 147 5.39 -5.50 7.98
C SER A 147 5.70 -6.81 8.71
N ALA A 148 5.73 -6.74 10.03
CA ALA A 148 5.85 -7.90 10.91
C ALA A 148 4.50 -8.64 11.10
N GLU A 149 3.39 -8.00 10.73
CA GLU A 149 2.05 -8.49 11.00
C GLU A 149 1.69 -9.71 10.13
N LYS A 150 1.13 -10.74 10.78
CA LYS A 150 0.74 -12.00 10.16
C LYS A 150 -0.79 -12.15 10.13
N GLY A 151 -1.28 -12.88 9.14
CA GLY A 151 -2.68 -13.31 9.10
C GLY A 151 -3.72 -12.21 8.84
N GLY A 152 -3.33 -11.07 8.27
CA GLY A 152 -4.28 -10.11 7.70
C GLY A 152 -4.59 -10.37 6.23
N ILE A 153 -5.60 -9.67 5.71
CA ILE A 153 -6.03 -9.76 4.31
C ILE A 153 -5.10 -8.86 3.48
N ASN A 154 -4.36 -9.47 2.56
CA ASN A 154 -3.40 -8.76 1.73
C ASN A 154 -3.74 -8.98 0.25
N LEU A 155 -4.13 -7.91 -0.42
CA LEU A 155 -4.59 -7.92 -1.81
C LEU A 155 -3.62 -7.11 -2.66
N CYS A 156 -3.23 -7.67 -3.80
CA CYS A 156 -2.40 -7.02 -4.80
C CYS A 156 -3.01 -7.24 -6.18
N PRO A 157 -2.72 -6.37 -7.17
CA PRO A 157 -3.13 -6.64 -8.55
C PRO A 157 -2.51 -7.95 -9.03
N ALA A 158 -3.21 -8.63 -9.94
CA ALA A 158 -2.75 -9.91 -10.49
C ALA A 158 -1.48 -9.78 -11.33
N TYR A 159 -1.26 -8.59 -11.90
CA TYR A 159 -0.12 -8.25 -12.75
C TYR A 159 0.54 -6.96 -12.25
N PHE A 160 1.85 -6.85 -12.48
CA PHE A 160 2.62 -5.63 -12.19
C PHE A 160 2.85 -4.76 -13.44
N PHE A 161 2.66 -5.35 -14.63
CA PHE A 161 2.71 -4.71 -15.95
C PHE A 161 1.47 -5.11 -16.74
N ASN A 162 1.05 -4.23 -17.63
CA ASN A 162 0.04 -4.52 -18.63
C ASN A 162 0.70 -5.29 -19.79
N ASP A 163 0.98 -6.56 -19.57
CA ASP A 163 1.45 -7.49 -20.60
C ASP A 163 0.22 -7.92 -21.41
N GLY A 164 -0.09 -7.15 -22.47
CA GLY A 164 -1.34 -7.26 -23.26
C GLY A 164 -1.80 -8.66 -23.68
#